data_AF-A0A933JZ44-F1
#
_entry.id   AF-A0A933JZ44-F1
#
_cell.length_a   1.000
_cell.length_b   1.000
_cell.length_c   1.000
_cell.angle_alpha   90.00
_cell.angle_beta   90.00
_cell.angle_gamma   90.00
#
_symmetry.space_group_name_H-M   'P 1'
#
loop_
_entity.id
_entity.type
_entity.pdbx_description
1 polymer ?
#
loop_
_entity_poly.entity_id
_entity_poly.type
_entity_poly.pdbx_seq_one_letter_code
_entity_poly.pdbx_strand_id
1 'polypeptide(L)'
;MTALAYPSYLVVRDSSAMGPSRRPVYDGQMERTSFFSSLLWAPLEILFVAVVLVVPGLGIWIASSLAAFEGAPWWMPALAGAFVFPLLPLGWELVSKLRRRDRKQWLTWVQRVTLRVLAVSLVFLAALVFVAPERAFTALSTRGDWMLEHARGSWVEPTRRALFRAVDGLEELYALGSGRNSFRLEAESADPEPRPTAGAVAILEDQARREPAASKLLLATGSSPSATELSGATGSVDAGSADAGTPDAGEAEEGPIELEEGEAEAEPESGEPIMIRLHESADPKPSTIKRTTVVSGGVEDQSGANAELPEGQAPAPIDTAVGGVRWPAEPSVHPIVARIPSSALSDAGAIGQFIAENEASPLGRLKAAHDFAASRIQYDEEARRTGQLPPQDPGSVLATRRAVCAGYARLVRAIGEAAKVRVAYVVGSSRDQSSETMAIDHAWNAAEVGGRWYLLDATYDAGGVQGGSFVAKYGTEYFLTPPEIFGIDHFPEDPKWQLRSAEISKAEFLRQPRLSPRFFAQGLSLVSPDRSRVHVTRAFEARIANPRGIFLVARAVPDAGGATGCVVSEGSETRISCELTTPGLYGFELFGSTERVGVQPLLGRLAVQNGL
;
A
#
# COMPACT_ATOMS: atom_id res chain seq x y z
N MET A 1 -3.10 -41.41 -26.48
CA MET A 1 -3.45 -42.74 -27.02
C MET A 1 -4.90 -42.66 -27.50
N THR A 2 -5.33 -42.95 -28.72
CA THR A 2 -4.75 -43.21 -30.05
C THR A 2 -5.91 -43.12 -31.05
N ALA A 3 -5.62 -42.90 -32.34
CA ALA A 3 -6.42 -43.18 -33.54
C ALA A 3 -7.02 -41.97 -34.29
N LEU A 4 -6.23 -41.45 -35.23
CA LEU A 4 -6.76 -41.19 -36.58
C LEU A 4 -5.85 -41.92 -37.56
N ALA A 5 -6.37 -43.02 -38.10
CA ALA A 5 -5.76 -43.82 -39.14
C ALA A 5 -6.18 -43.28 -40.51
N TYR A 6 -5.19 -42.98 -41.35
CA TYR A 6 -5.34 -43.09 -42.80
C TYR A 6 -5.23 -44.56 -43.21
N PRO A 7 -5.68 -44.91 -44.42
CA PRO A 7 -4.70 -45.37 -45.42
C PRO A 7 -5.03 -44.83 -46.83
N SER A 8 -4.26 -45.02 -47.89
CA SER A 8 -2.83 -45.17 -48.18
C SER A 8 -2.78 -45.44 -49.69
N TYR A 9 -1.85 -44.77 -50.35
CA TYR A 9 -1.25 -45.01 -51.67
C TYR A 9 -1.55 -46.33 -52.40
N LEU A 10 -1.95 -46.18 -53.67
CA LEU A 10 -1.91 -47.17 -54.74
C LEU A 10 -0.45 -47.62 -55.01
N VAL A 11 -0.18 -48.91 -54.82
CA VAL A 11 0.94 -49.63 -55.46
C VAL A 11 0.33 -50.78 -56.24
N VAL A 12 0.47 -50.73 -57.56
CA VAL A 12 0.06 -51.78 -58.48
C VAL A 12 1.03 -52.95 -58.37
N ARG A 13 0.52 -54.14 -58.03
CA ARG A 13 1.19 -55.40 -58.30
C ARG A 13 0.19 -56.39 -58.87
N ASP A 14 0.50 -56.82 -60.08
CA ASP A 14 -0.22 -57.77 -60.91
C ASP A 14 -0.21 -59.17 -60.28
N SER A 15 -1.36 -59.86 -60.27
CA SER A 15 -1.47 -61.32 -60.03
C SER A 15 -2.91 -61.81 -60.31
N SER A 16 -3.05 -62.46 -61.44
CA SER A 16 -4.18 -63.23 -61.95
C SER A 16 -4.73 -64.27 -60.95
N ALA A 17 -6.07 -64.35 -60.76
CA ALA A 17 -6.83 -65.60 -60.62
C ALA A 17 -8.35 -65.34 -60.49
N MET A 18 -9.12 -66.15 -61.23
CA MET A 18 -10.58 -66.18 -61.40
C MET A 18 -11.37 -66.74 -60.20
N GLY A 19 -12.63 -66.30 -60.02
CA GLY A 19 -13.68 -67.06 -59.30
C GLY A 19 -14.86 -66.20 -58.76
N PRO A 20 -16.15 -66.48 -59.10
CA PRO A 20 -17.25 -65.52 -58.89
C PRO A 20 -18.18 -65.80 -57.68
N SER A 21 -18.87 -64.72 -57.27
CA SER A 21 -20.17 -64.65 -56.57
C SER A 21 -20.22 -64.73 -55.02
N ARG A 22 -20.61 -63.62 -54.38
CA ARG A 22 -21.84 -63.44 -53.57
C ARG A 22 -21.93 -61.98 -53.05
N ARG A 23 -23.17 -61.50 -52.90
CA ARG A 23 -23.65 -60.10 -52.79
C ARG A 23 -23.13 -59.33 -51.55
N PRO A 24 -23.05 -57.98 -51.58
CA PRO A 24 -22.82 -57.20 -50.36
C PRO A 24 -24.12 -57.00 -49.57
N VAL A 25 -24.05 -57.22 -48.26
CA VAL A 25 -25.04 -56.78 -47.27
C VAL A 25 -24.66 -55.36 -46.86
N TYR A 26 -25.55 -54.39 -47.06
CA TYR A 26 -25.46 -53.07 -46.46
C TYR A 26 -25.86 -53.18 -44.99
N ASP A 27 -24.90 -53.03 -44.07
CA ASP A 27 -25.19 -52.69 -42.68
C ASP A 27 -24.89 -51.21 -42.47
N GLY A 28 -25.97 -50.44 -42.33
CA GLY A 28 -25.93 -49.04 -41.96
C GLY A 28 -26.06 -48.92 -40.44
N GLN A 29 -24.96 -48.58 -39.77
CA GLN A 29 -24.99 -48.19 -38.35
C GLN A 29 -24.09 -46.96 -38.13
N MET A 30 -24.76 -45.80 -38.19
CA MET A 30 -24.60 -44.62 -37.33
C MET A 30 -23.20 -44.03 -37.10
N GLU A 31 -22.79 -43.10 -37.98
CA GLU A 31 -22.01 -41.91 -37.58
C GLU A 31 -22.93 -40.91 -36.87
N ARG A 32 -22.98 -40.93 -35.53
CA ARG A 32 -23.63 -39.85 -34.74
C ARG A 32 -22.89 -39.54 -33.43
N THR A 33 -21.55 -39.55 -33.44
CA THR A 33 -20.74 -39.22 -32.24
C THR A 33 -19.69 -38.11 -32.41
N SER A 34 -19.54 -37.48 -33.58
CA SER A 34 -18.49 -36.47 -33.79
C SER A 34 -18.88 -35.00 -33.51
N PHE A 35 -20.18 -34.68 -33.46
CA PHE A 35 -20.61 -33.28 -33.29
C PHE A 35 -20.58 -32.82 -31.82
N PHE A 36 -21.04 -33.66 -30.87
CA PHE A 36 -21.04 -33.30 -29.44
C PHE A 36 -19.65 -33.38 -28.80
N SER A 37 -18.75 -34.23 -29.32
CA SER A 37 -17.35 -34.28 -28.87
C SER A 37 -16.58 -33.05 -29.37
N SER A 38 -16.67 -32.67 -30.64
CA SER A 38 -15.98 -31.46 -31.14
C SER A 38 -16.43 -30.16 -30.45
N LEU A 39 -17.71 -30.04 -30.08
CA LEU A 39 -18.22 -28.85 -29.38
C LEU A 39 -17.72 -28.72 -27.93
N LEU A 40 -17.48 -29.83 -27.24
CA LEU A 40 -16.93 -29.85 -25.87
C LEU A 40 -15.39 -29.76 -25.83
N TRP A 41 -14.70 -30.21 -26.89
CA TRP A 41 -13.24 -30.18 -26.98
C TRP A 41 -12.68 -28.87 -27.57
N ALA A 42 -13.44 -28.20 -28.44
CA ALA A 42 -13.07 -26.88 -28.96
C ALA A 42 -12.72 -25.83 -27.88
N PRO A 43 -13.49 -25.65 -26.79
CA PRO A 43 -13.12 -24.67 -25.77
C PRO A 43 -11.81 -25.03 -25.04
N LEU A 44 -11.52 -26.32 -24.85
CA LEU A 44 -10.28 -26.77 -24.22
C LEU A 44 -9.06 -26.55 -25.13
N GLU A 45 -9.19 -26.78 -26.43
CA GLU A 45 -8.14 -26.48 -27.39
C GLU A 45 -7.88 -24.97 -27.51
N ILE A 46 -8.95 -24.16 -27.56
CA ILE A 46 -8.84 -22.70 -27.54
C ILE A 46 -8.14 -22.23 -26.26
N LEU A 47 -8.52 -22.78 -25.09
CA LEU A 47 -7.87 -22.48 -23.82
C LEU A 47 -6.39 -22.87 -23.84
N PHE A 48 -6.05 -24.04 -24.36
CA PHE A 48 -4.66 -24.49 -24.45
C PHE A 48 -3.83 -23.58 -25.35
N VAL A 49 -4.35 -23.20 -26.52
CA VAL A 49 -3.68 -22.26 -27.43
C VAL A 49 -3.53 -20.89 -26.77
N ALA A 50 -4.58 -20.40 -26.09
CA ALA A 50 -4.52 -19.15 -25.34
C ALA A 50 -3.42 -19.19 -24.27
N VAL A 51 -3.33 -20.24 -23.46
CA VAL A 51 -2.28 -20.42 -22.44
C VAL A 51 -0.88 -20.41 -23.07
N VAL A 52 -0.69 -21.12 -24.18
CA VAL A 52 0.59 -21.19 -24.90
C VAL A 52 1.04 -19.82 -25.41
N LEU A 53 0.11 -18.91 -25.74
CA LEU A 53 0.41 -17.56 -26.19
C LEU A 53 0.56 -16.57 -25.02
N VAL A 54 -0.32 -16.66 -24.03
CA VAL A 54 -0.40 -15.71 -22.92
C VAL A 54 0.76 -15.89 -21.94
N VAL A 55 1.12 -17.12 -21.57
CA VAL A 55 2.15 -17.36 -20.55
C VAL A 55 3.53 -16.81 -20.95
N PRO A 56 4.06 -17.07 -22.17
CA PRO A 56 5.31 -16.44 -22.59
C PRO A 56 5.18 -14.91 -22.70
N GLY A 57 4.03 -14.41 -23.19
CA GLY A 57 3.75 -12.98 -23.29
C GLY A 57 3.79 -12.28 -21.93
N LEU A 58 3.19 -12.87 -20.90
CA LEU A 58 3.27 -12.38 -19.52
C LEU A 58 4.71 -12.37 -19.01
N GLY A 59 5.47 -13.45 -19.21
CA GLY A 59 6.87 -13.50 -18.81
C GLY A 59 7.71 -12.37 -19.43
N ILE A 60 7.53 -12.12 -20.73
CA ILE A 60 8.21 -11.01 -21.44
C ILE A 60 7.76 -9.66 -20.90
N TRP A 61 6.46 -9.48 -20.65
CA TRP A 61 5.91 -8.24 -20.13
C TRP A 61 6.44 -7.91 -18.73
N ILE A 62 6.47 -8.89 -17.82
CA ILE A 62 7.03 -8.72 -16.48
C ILE A 62 8.52 -8.42 -16.53
N ALA A 63 9.30 -9.21 -17.29
CA ALA A 63 10.74 -9.02 -17.40
C ALA A 63 11.09 -7.65 -18.01
N SER A 64 10.36 -7.22 -19.03
CA SER A 64 10.56 -5.91 -19.66
C SER A 64 10.14 -4.76 -18.77
N SER A 65 9.03 -4.90 -18.01
CA SER A 65 8.61 -3.91 -17.02
C SER A 65 9.62 -3.79 -15.88
N LEU A 66 10.18 -4.91 -15.41
CA LEU A 66 11.21 -4.92 -14.38
C LEU A 66 12.49 -4.22 -14.84
N ALA A 67 12.95 -4.49 -16.05
CA ALA A 67 14.10 -3.77 -16.59
C ALA A 67 13.84 -2.29 -16.85
N ALA A 68 12.64 -1.94 -17.35
CA ALA A 68 12.25 -0.54 -17.44
C ALA A 68 12.24 0.10 -16.04
N PHE A 69 11.78 -0.61 -15.02
CA PHE A 69 11.81 -0.17 -13.63
C PHE A 69 13.23 0.06 -13.12
N GLU A 70 14.17 -0.83 -13.41
CA GLU A 70 15.60 -0.73 -13.01
C GLU A 70 16.43 0.20 -13.93
N GLY A 71 15.80 0.89 -14.89
CA GLY A 71 16.50 1.77 -15.83
C GLY A 71 17.38 1.04 -16.85
N ALA A 72 17.23 -0.27 -17.00
CA ALA A 72 17.95 -1.05 -17.99
C ALA A 72 17.42 -0.81 -19.42
N PRO A 73 18.27 -0.93 -20.46
CA PRO A 73 17.84 -0.78 -21.84
C PRO A 73 16.73 -1.78 -22.21
N TRP A 74 15.69 -1.31 -22.91
CA TRP A 74 14.52 -2.12 -23.29
C TRP A 74 14.86 -3.37 -24.12
N TRP A 75 16.00 -3.37 -24.84
CA TRP A 75 16.42 -4.50 -25.66
C TRP A 75 16.95 -5.67 -24.83
N MET A 76 17.48 -5.45 -23.62
CA MET A 76 18.01 -6.54 -22.78
C MET A 76 16.92 -7.55 -22.39
N PRO A 77 15.75 -7.12 -21.88
CA PRO A 77 14.62 -8.01 -21.64
C PRO A 77 14.06 -8.64 -22.89
N ALA A 78 14.03 -7.90 -24.01
CA ALA A 78 13.54 -8.44 -25.27
C ALA A 78 14.43 -9.58 -25.76
N LEU A 79 15.75 -9.44 -25.63
CA LEU A 79 16.71 -10.51 -25.94
C LEU A 79 16.60 -11.69 -24.96
N ALA A 80 16.50 -11.43 -23.66
CA ALA A 80 16.30 -12.49 -22.66
C ALA A 80 14.98 -13.24 -22.91
N GLY A 81 13.91 -12.51 -23.24
CA GLY A 81 12.63 -13.04 -23.66
C GLY A 81 12.76 -13.91 -24.90
N ALA A 82 13.41 -13.42 -25.96
CA ALA A 82 13.68 -14.17 -27.19
C ALA A 82 14.52 -15.45 -26.94
N PHE A 83 15.45 -15.38 -25.99
CA PHE A 83 16.27 -16.52 -25.57
C PHE A 83 15.43 -17.58 -24.85
N VAL A 84 14.67 -17.18 -23.83
CA VAL A 84 13.75 -18.06 -23.07
C VAL A 84 12.67 -18.61 -24.00
N PHE A 85 12.20 -17.80 -24.95
CA PHE A 85 11.19 -18.14 -25.94
C PHE A 85 11.39 -17.34 -27.26
N PRO A 86 11.66 -17.98 -28.41
CA PRO A 86 11.59 -19.42 -28.67
C PRO A 86 12.93 -20.17 -28.67
N LEU A 87 14.08 -19.50 -28.50
CA LEU A 87 15.39 -20.08 -28.82
C LEU A 87 15.77 -21.29 -27.95
N LEU A 88 15.60 -21.19 -26.62
CA LEU A 88 15.96 -22.25 -25.68
C LEU A 88 15.09 -23.53 -25.87
N PRO A 89 13.75 -23.44 -26.00
CA PRO A 89 12.91 -24.59 -26.35
C PRO A 89 13.27 -25.27 -27.67
N LEU A 90 13.59 -24.48 -28.70
CA LEU A 90 14.00 -24.99 -30.01
C LEU A 90 15.37 -25.69 -29.95
N GLY A 91 16.33 -25.09 -29.26
CA GLY A 91 17.64 -25.67 -28.99
C GLY A 91 17.54 -26.98 -28.21
N TRP A 92 16.67 -27.04 -27.19
CA TRP A 92 16.39 -28.27 -26.44
C TRP A 92 15.78 -29.37 -27.34
N GLU A 93 14.83 -29.05 -28.22
CA GLU A 93 14.32 -30.05 -29.18
C GLU A 93 15.43 -30.51 -30.14
N LEU A 94 16.30 -29.62 -30.63
CA LEU A 94 17.41 -29.98 -31.51
C LEU A 94 18.41 -30.93 -30.84
N VAL A 95 18.89 -30.60 -29.63
CA VAL A 95 19.80 -31.47 -28.85
C VAL A 95 19.14 -32.80 -28.53
N SER A 96 17.85 -32.77 -28.18
CA SER A 96 17.12 -34.01 -27.90
C SER A 96 16.92 -34.87 -29.15
N LYS A 97 16.86 -34.28 -30.36
CA LYS A 97 16.82 -35.04 -31.61
C LYS A 97 18.17 -35.71 -31.89
N LEU A 98 19.27 -35.00 -31.62
CA LEU A 98 20.64 -35.51 -31.79
C LEU A 98 20.99 -36.65 -30.82
N ARG A 99 20.43 -36.64 -29.60
CA ARG A 99 20.69 -37.67 -28.57
C ARG A 99 19.77 -38.89 -28.64
N ARG A 100 18.81 -38.95 -29.58
CA ARG A 100 17.80 -40.02 -29.63
C ARG A 100 18.28 -41.22 -30.43
N ARG A 101 18.22 -42.40 -29.80
CA ARG A 101 18.19 -43.73 -30.46
C ARG A 101 16.76 -44.25 -30.52
N ASP A 102 16.38 -44.83 -31.65
CA ASP A 102 15.05 -45.30 -32.05
C ASP A 102 14.06 -45.59 -30.91
N ARG A 103 13.05 -44.72 -30.77
CA ARG A 103 11.82 -45.00 -30.01
C ARG A 103 10.62 -44.46 -30.79
N LYS A 104 9.54 -45.26 -30.85
CA LYS A 104 8.25 -44.86 -31.43
C LYS A 104 7.73 -43.60 -30.74
N GLN A 105 7.33 -42.61 -31.53
CA GLN A 105 6.89 -41.30 -31.05
C GLN A 105 5.38 -41.27 -30.85
N TRP A 106 4.94 -40.77 -29.70
CA TRP A 106 3.51 -40.60 -29.38
C TRP A 106 3.01 -39.15 -29.54
N LEU A 107 3.93 -38.17 -29.61
CA LEU A 107 3.65 -36.73 -29.83
C LEU A 107 4.31 -36.23 -31.12
N THR A 108 3.64 -35.31 -31.83
CA THR A 108 4.18 -34.62 -33.01
C THR A 108 5.31 -33.66 -32.64
N TRP A 109 6.11 -33.23 -33.64
CA TRP A 109 7.17 -32.24 -33.42
C TRP A 109 6.62 -30.92 -32.87
N VAL A 110 5.51 -30.42 -33.43
CA VAL A 110 4.85 -29.18 -32.96
C VAL A 110 4.44 -29.31 -31.50
N GLN A 111 3.74 -30.39 -31.12
CA GLN A 111 3.32 -30.61 -29.74
C GLN A 111 4.49 -30.64 -28.75
N ARG A 112 5.61 -31.26 -29.13
CA ARG A 112 6.80 -31.31 -28.27
C ARG A 112 7.48 -29.96 -28.12
N VAL A 113 7.51 -29.14 -29.17
CA VAL A 113 8.03 -27.77 -29.07
C VAL A 113 7.09 -26.92 -28.22
N THR A 114 5.78 -26.98 -28.46
CA THR A 114 4.76 -26.27 -27.67
C THR A 114 4.83 -26.60 -26.18
N LEU A 115 4.93 -27.87 -25.81
CA LEU A 115 5.04 -28.28 -24.40
C LEU A 115 6.34 -27.78 -23.76
N ARG A 116 7.45 -27.74 -24.50
CA ARG A 116 8.72 -27.19 -23.98
C ARG A 116 8.69 -25.67 -23.83
N VAL A 117 8.09 -24.97 -24.79
CA VAL A 117 7.83 -23.53 -24.70
C VAL A 117 7.05 -23.23 -23.43
N LEU A 118 5.95 -23.95 -23.21
CA LEU A 118 5.11 -23.77 -22.04
C LEU A 118 5.88 -24.09 -20.76
N ALA A 119 6.61 -25.21 -20.70
CA ALA A 119 7.39 -25.60 -19.53
C ALA A 119 8.47 -24.56 -19.18
N VAL A 120 9.26 -24.12 -20.17
CA VAL A 120 10.29 -23.10 -19.97
C VAL A 120 9.67 -21.76 -19.54
N SER A 121 8.56 -21.35 -20.16
CA SER A 121 7.89 -20.09 -19.84
C SER A 121 7.25 -20.11 -18.45
N LEU A 122 6.67 -21.24 -18.03
CA LEU A 122 6.14 -21.41 -16.68
C LEU A 122 7.26 -21.37 -15.63
N VAL A 123 8.40 -22.03 -15.88
CA VAL A 123 9.56 -21.97 -14.97
C VAL A 123 10.12 -20.55 -14.90
N PHE A 124 10.23 -19.85 -16.02
CA PHE A 124 10.70 -18.46 -16.07
C PHE A 124 9.74 -17.51 -15.35
N LEU A 125 8.43 -17.64 -15.61
CA LEU A 125 7.40 -16.84 -14.94
C LEU A 125 7.39 -17.10 -13.44
N ALA A 126 7.46 -18.37 -13.03
CA ALA A 126 7.59 -18.74 -11.62
C ALA A 126 8.86 -18.14 -11.01
N ALA A 127 10.00 -18.20 -11.68
CA ALA A 127 11.23 -17.59 -11.18
C ALA A 127 11.08 -16.07 -10.99
N LEU A 128 10.45 -15.36 -11.94
CA LEU A 128 10.20 -13.92 -11.80
C LEU A 128 9.30 -13.59 -10.61
N VAL A 129 8.23 -14.37 -10.41
CA VAL A 129 7.26 -14.13 -9.33
C VAL A 129 7.78 -14.56 -7.97
N PHE A 130 8.52 -15.67 -7.86
CA PHE A 130 8.97 -16.20 -6.57
C PHE A 130 10.31 -15.62 -6.09
N VAL A 131 11.21 -15.21 -6.98
CA VAL A 131 12.52 -14.68 -6.57
C VAL A 131 12.41 -13.24 -6.06
N ALA A 132 11.53 -12.43 -6.65
CA ALA A 132 11.34 -11.03 -6.27
C ALA A 132 9.89 -10.54 -6.50
N PRO A 133 8.89 -11.11 -5.79
CA PRO A 133 7.47 -10.82 -6.00
C PRO A 133 7.15 -9.32 -5.91
N GLU A 134 7.69 -8.65 -4.89
CA GLU A 134 7.49 -7.22 -4.65
C GLU A 134 8.07 -6.34 -5.75
N ARG A 135 9.27 -6.67 -6.26
CA ARG A 135 9.89 -5.92 -7.35
C ARG A 135 9.13 -6.12 -8.65
N ALA A 136 8.75 -7.36 -8.96
CA ALA A 136 8.01 -7.67 -10.18
C ALA A 136 6.64 -6.97 -10.19
N PHE A 137 5.90 -7.05 -9.08
CA PHE A 137 4.59 -6.39 -8.97
C PHE A 137 4.70 -4.86 -8.98
N THR A 138 5.67 -4.30 -8.24
CA THR A 138 5.91 -2.83 -8.24
C THR A 138 6.31 -2.33 -9.62
N ALA A 139 7.17 -3.07 -10.31
CA ALA A 139 7.56 -2.76 -11.68
C ALA A 139 6.35 -2.82 -12.65
N LEU A 140 5.50 -3.85 -12.57
CA LEU A 140 4.28 -3.90 -13.38
C LEU A 140 3.32 -2.74 -13.06
N SER A 141 3.14 -2.45 -11.78
CA SER A 141 2.21 -1.42 -11.31
C SER A 141 2.63 -0.02 -11.76
N THR A 142 3.93 0.27 -11.70
CA THR A 142 4.49 1.59 -12.00
C THR A 142 4.98 1.75 -13.44
N ARG A 143 5.36 0.65 -14.10
CA ARG A 143 6.04 0.62 -15.41
C ARG A 143 5.44 -0.38 -16.41
N GLY A 144 4.32 -1.01 -16.11
CA GLY A 144 3.68 -1.97 -17.01
C GLY A 144 3.29 -1.40 -18.38
N ASP A 145 3.19 -0.07 -18.52
CA ASP A 145 2.83 0.64 -19.74
C ASP A 145 4.04 1.30 -20.45
N TRP A 146 5.27 0.96 -20.09
CA TRP A 146 6.49 1.59 -20.61
C TRP A 146 6.55 1.65 -22.16
N MET A 147 5.95 0.67 -22.85
CA MET A 147 5.90 0.63 -24.32
C MET A 147 4.99 1.69 -24.94
N LEU A 148 4.10 2.29 -24.15
CA LEU A 148 3.14 3.31 -24.56
C LEU A 148 3.63 4.73 -24.27
N GLU A 149 4.79 4.89 -23.64
CA GLU A 149 5.29 6.16 -23.11
C GLU A 149 5.41 7.26 -24.19
N HIS A 150 5.88 6.89 -25.39
CA HIS A 150 6.03 7.79 -26.54
C HIS A 150 4.89 7.64 -27.56
N ALA A 151 3.93 6.75 -27.30
CA ALA A 151 2.81 6.52 -28.19
C ALA A 151 1.85 7.70 -28.15
N ARG A 152 1.42 8.15 -29.32
CA ARG A 152 0.42 9.20 -29.48
C ARG A 152 -0.80 8.64 -30.19
N GLY A 153 -2.00 8.92 -29.68
CA GLY A 153 -3.25 8.49 -30.29
C GLY A 153 -4.35 8.25 -29.27
N SER A 154 -5.60 8.24 -29.72
CA SER A 154 -6.78 8.02 -28.87
C SER A 154 -6.86 6.62 -28.26
N TRP A 155 -6.11 5.65 -28.81
CA TRP A 155 -6.06 4.26 -28.32
C TRP A 155 -5.13 4.06 -27.12
N VAL A 156 -4.19 4.99 -26.89
CA VAL A 156 -3.12 4.85 -25.88
C VAL A 156 -3.69 4.74 -24.47
N GLU A 157 -4.56 5.68 -24.08
CA GLU A 157 -5.14 5.72 -22.73
C GLU A 157 -6.08 4.52 -22.44
N PRO A 158 -6.96 4.11 -23.37
CA PRO A 158 -7.67 2.84 -23.26
C PRO A 158 -6.75 1.62 -23.04
N THR A 159 -5.66 1.51 -23.80
CA THR A 159 -4.72 0.38 -23.67
C THR A 159 -4.00 0.42 -22.32
N ARG A 160 -3.53 1.59 -21.88
CA ARG A 160 -2.93 1.79 -20.55
C ARG A 160 -3.87 1.32 -19.44
N ARG A 161 -5.14 1.73 -19.49
CA ARG A 161 -6.16 1.28 -18.53
C ARG A 161 -6.37 -0.24 -18.56
N ALA A 162 -6.34 -0.86 -19.75
CA ALA A 162 -6.47 -2.31 -19.86
C ALA A 162 -5.27 -3.06 -19.26
N LEU A 163 -4.05 -2.58 -19.51
CA LEU A 163 -2.83 -3.13 -18.90
C LEU A 163 -2.89 -3.07 -17.38
N PHE A 164 -3.27 -1.91 -16.83
CA PHE A 164 -3.33 -1.75 -15.38
C PHE A 164 -4.44 -2.55 -14.71
N ARG A 165 -5.62 -2.70 -15.34
CA ARG A 165 -6.63 -3.65 -14.87
C ARG A 165 -6.12 -5.09 -14.85
N ALA A 166 -5.26 -5.46 -15.81
CA ALA A 166 -4.63 -6.76 -15.80
C ALA A 166 -3.65 -6.90 -14.62
N VAL A 167 -2.89 -5.84 -14.27
CA VAL A 167 -2.03 -5.83 -13.07
C VAL A 167 -2.86 -5.93 -11.79
N ASP A 168 -3.98 -5.20 -11.69
CA ASP A 168 -4.89 -5.28 -10.54
C ASP A 168 -5.38 -6.73 -10.33
N GLY A 169 -5.72 -7.43 -11.43
CA GLY A 169 -6.09 -8.85 -11.38
C GLY A 169 -4.96 -9.81 -10.96
N LEU A 170 -3.70 -9.36 -10.92
CA LEU A 170 -2.55 -10.12 -10.42
C LEU A 170 -2.26 -9.83 -8.93
N GLU A 171 -3.01 -8.93 -8.28
CA GLU A 171 -2.79 -8.56 -6.88
C GLU A 171 -2.95 -9.74 -5.91
N GLU A 172 -3.93 -10.63 -6.13
CA GLU A 172 -4.11 -11.83 -5.30
C GLU A 172 -2.91 -12.78 -5.41
N LEU A 173 -2.32 -12.91 -6.60
CA LEU A 173 -1.11 -13.72 -6.80
C LEU A 173 0.09 -13.10 -6.11
N TYR A 174 0.18 -11.77 -6.10
CA TYR A 174 1.18 -11.04 -5.31
C TYR A 174 0.99 -11.31 -3.81
N ALA A 175 -0.24 -11.21 -3.29
CA ALA A 175 -0.54 -11.44 -1.87
C ALA A 175 -0.23 -12.87 -1.41
N LEU A 176 -0.38 -13.87 -2.29
CA LEU A 176 0.03 -15.26 -2.02
C LEU A 176 1.56 -15.42 -1.90
N GLY A 177 2.34 -14.59 -2.59
CA GLY A 177 3.80 -14.71 -2.68
C GLY A 177 4.60 -13.76 -1.79
N SER A 178 4.03 -12.65 -1.34
CA SER A 178 4.73 -11.57 -0.60
C SER A 178 4.87 -11.83 0.91
N GLY A 179 4.43 -12.98 1.41
CA GLY A 179 4.39 -13.24 2.84
C GLY A 179 3.30 -12.41 3.54
N ARG A 180 2.94 -12.79 4.76
CA ARG A 180 2.00 -12.00 5.56
C ARG A 180 2.77 -10.84 6.21
N ASN A 181 2.16 -9.66 6.23
CA ASN A 181 2.68 -8.51 6.99
C ASN A 181 3.08 -8.93 8.40
N SER A 182 4.29 -8.55 8.78
CA SER A 182 4.94 -8.92 10.04
C SER A 182 4.14 -8.53 11.29
N PHE A 183 3.24 -7.56 11.17
CA PHE A 183 2.39 -7.07 12.25
C PHE A 183 0.97 -7.68 12.27
N ARG A 184 0.63 -8.59 11.32
CA ARG A 184 -0.71 -9.20 11.18
C ARG A 184 -1.04 -10.23 12.26
N LEU A 185 -0.11 -11.13 12.61
CA LEU A 185 -0.37 -12.25 13.54
C LEU A 185 -0.83 -11.78 14.94
N GLU A 186 -0.64 -10.50 15.23
CA GLU A 186 -0.99 -9.86 16.49
C GLU A 186 -2.21 -8.94 16.36
N ALA A 187 -2.63 -8.59 15.13
CA ALA A 187 -3.94 -8.01 14.85
C ALA A 187 -5.04 -9.08 15.02
N GLU A 188 -4.80 -10.28 14.49
CA GLU A 188 -5.73 -11.43 14.58
C GLU A 188 -5.89 -11.95 16.02
N SER A 189 -4.90 -11.77 16.91
CA SER A 189 -4.97 -12.24 18.31
C SER A 189 -5.59 -11.24 19.29
N ALA A 190 -5.84 -10.00 18.85
CA ALA A 190 -6.49 -8.95 19.62
C ALA A 190 -8.00 -8.81 19.31
N ASP A 191 -8.52 -9.59 18.35
CA ASP A 191 -9.94 -9.70 18.05
C ASP A 191 -10.46 -11.05 18.59
N PRO A 192 -11.42 -11.06 19.53
CA PRO A 192 -12.04 -12.31 19.91
C PRO A 192 -12.82 -12.85 18.70
N GLU A 193 -12.37 -13.99 18.15
CA GLU A 193 -13.19 -14.79 17.23
C GLU A 193 -14.58 -15.02 17.86
N PRO A 194 -15.68 -14.88 17.10
CA PRO A 194 -17.00 -15.19 17.59
C PRO A 194 -17.08 -16.68 17.91
N ARG A 195 -16.98 -17.02 19.20
CA ARG A 195 -17.43 -18.33 19.67
C ARG A 195 -18.94 -18.38 19.47
N PRO A 196 -19.50 -19.35 18.72
CA PRO A 196 -20.93 -19.52 18.67
C PRO A 196 -21.42 -19.84 20.09
N THR A 197 -22.11 -18.89 20.71
CA THR A 197 -22.83 -19.14 21.94
C THR A 197 -23.94 -20.12 21.62
N ALA A 198 -23.78 -21.34 22.12
CA ALA A 198 -24.82 -22.35 22.21
C ALA A 198 -25.98 -21.77 23.03
N GLY A 199 -26.89 -21.09 22.35
CA GLY A 199 -28.00 -20.33 22.93
C GLY A 199 -28.90 -19.69 21.89
N ALA A 200 -28.38 -19.37 20.69
CA ALA A 200 -29.18 -18.79 19.61
C ALA A 200 -29.97 -19.83 18.77
N VAL A 201 -29.66 -21.12 18.86
CA VAL A 201 -30.38 -22.18 18.11
C VAL A 201 -31.71 -22.55 18.79
N ALA A 202 -31.86 -22.34 20.10
CA ALA A 202 -33.07 -22.74 20.82
C ALA A 202 -34.24 -21.75 20.66
N ILE A 203 -33.97 -20.48 20.31
CA ILE A 203 -35.01 -19.44 20.20
C ILE A 203 -35.62 -19.40 18.79
N LEU A 204 -34.85 -19.73 17.76
CA LEU A 204 -35.34 -19.77 16.38
C LEU A 204 -36.17 -21.03 16.06
N GLU A 205 -35.95 -22.14 16.78
CA GLU A 205 -36.74 -23.37 16.59
C GLU A 205 -38.12 -23.34 17.25
N ASP A 206 -38.38 -22.48 18.24
CA ASP A 206 -39.71 -22.37 18.89
C ASP A 206 -40.67 -21.48 18.10
N GLN A 207 -40.16 -20.43 17.44
CA GLN A 207 -40.97 -19.54 16.59
C GLN A 207 -41.41 -20.21 15.27
N ALA A 208 -40.65 -21.17 14.75
CA ALA A 208 -40.99 -21.90 13.52
C ALA A 208 -42.05 -23.01 13.70
N ARG A 209 -42.45 -23.33 14.94
CA ARG A 209 -43.49 -24.35 15.24
C ARG A 209 -44.90 -23.79 15.38
N ARG A 210 -45.08 -22.46 15.36
CA ARG A 210 -46.38 -21.80 15.56
C ARG A 210 -46.76 -20.93 14.36
N GLU A 211 -47.15 -21.58 13.26
CA GLU A 211 -48.41 -21.32 12.54
C GLU A 211 -48.42 -22.01 11.16
N PRO A 212 -49.44 -22.84 10.85
CA PRO A 212 -49.61 -23.45 9.54
C PRO A 212 -50.66 -22.73 8.68
N ALA A 213 -50.50 -22.95 7.36
CA ALA A 213 -51.52 -22.92 6.31
C ALA A 213 -51.74 -21.61 5.51
N ALA A 214 -51.06 -21.62 4.35
CA ALA A 214 -51.66 -21.58 3.02
C ALA A 214 -52.06 -20.23 2.40
N SER A 215 -51.14 -19.78 1.56
CA SER A 215 -51.34 -19.15 0.25
C SER A 215 -52.73 -19.26 -0.37
N LYS A 216 -53.25 -18.10 -0.79
CA LYS A 216 -54.04 -17.81 -1.99
C LYS A 216 -54.05 -16.27 -2.09
N LEU A 217 -53.94 -15.56 -3.21
CA LEU A 217 -53.82 -15.85 -4.63
C LEU A 217 -53.91 -14.47 -5.32
N LEU A 218 -53.21 -14.27 -6.45
CA LEU A 218 -53.43 -13.26 -7.51
C LEU A 218 -53.12 -11.77 -7.17
N LEU A 219 -52.13 -11.12 -7.81
CA LEU A 219 -52.03 -10.56 -9.18
C LEU A 219 -52.55 -9.11 -9.32
N ALA A 220 -51.74 -8.30 -10.02
CA ALA A 220 -52.06 -7.00 -10.64
C ALA A 220 -52.08 -5.80 -9.65
N THR A 221 -51.59 -4.60 -9.91
CA THR A 221 -51.21 -3.77 -11.08
C THR A 221 -50.24 -2.68 -10.54
N GLY A 222 -49.18 -2.24 -11.21
CA GLY A 222 -49.24 -1.26 -12.30
C GLY A 222 -48.96 0.19 -11.82
N SER A 223 -47.93 0.80 -12.41
CA SER A 223 -47.79 2.24 -12.71
C SER A 223 -47.08 3.19 -11.72
N SER A 224 -45.97 3.76 -12.21
CA SER A 224 -45.42 5.09 -11.87
C SER A 224 -46.33 6.20 -12.43
N PRO A 225 -46.29 7.46 -11.94
CA PRO A 225 -45.29 8.42 -12.46
C PRO A 225 -44.75 9.49 -11.47
N SER A 226 -43.51 9.88 -11.74
CA SER A 226 -42.90 11.24 -11.87
C SER A 226 -43.40 12.50 -11.11
N ALA A 227 -42.40 13.18 -10.54
CA ALA A 227 -42.12 14.63 -10.47
C ALA A 227 -43.08 15.61 -9.75
N THR A 228 -42.51 16.53 -8.94
CA THR A 228 -42.17 17.93 -9.34
C THR A 228 -41.87 18.81 -8.09
N GLU A 229 -40.82 19.64 -8.22
CA GLU A 229 -40.44 20.91 -7.56
C GLU A 229 -41.03 21.39 -6.22
N LEU A 230 -40.17 22.03 -5.41
CA LEU A 230 -40.44 23.40 -4.96
C LEU A 230 -39.17 24.16 -4.55
N SER A 231 -39.17 25.44 -4.93
CA SER A 231 -38.08 26.42 -4.88
C SER A 231 -38.25 27.41 -3.71
N GLY A 232 -37.14 28.01 -3.26
CA GLY A 232 -37.04 29.47 -3.12
C GLY A 232 -37.15 30.10 -1.72
N ALA A 233 -36.12 30.88 -1.35
CA ALA A 233 -36.13 32.22 -0.71
C ALA A 233 -34.72 32.48 -0.09
N THR A 234 -33.79 33.22 -0.70
CA THR A 234 -33.59 34.69 -0.73
C THR A 234 -33.80 35.44 0.60
N GLY A 235 -32.74 36.07 1.09
CA GLY A 235 -32.76 37.14 2.09
C GLY A 235 -31.38 37.79 2.25
N SER A 236 -31.19 38.97 1.63
CA SER A 236 -30.05 39.89 1.77
C SER A 236 -30.41 41.05 2.69
N VAL A 237 -29.49 41.52 3.56
CA VAL A 237 -29.43 42.92 4.03
C VAL A 237 -27.97 43.33 4.31
N ASP A 238 -27.67 44.57 3.96
CA ASP A 238 -26.42 45.34 3.93
C ASP A 238 -25.92 45.95 5.27
N ALA A 239 -24.59 46.19 5.28
CA ALA A 239 -23.80 47.40 5.62
C ALA A 239 -23.72 48.09 7.02
N GLY A 240 -22.48 48.53 7.33
CA GLY A 240 -22.06 49.63 8.24
C GLY A 240 -20.84 49.25 9.10
N SER A 241 -19.57 49.59 8.82
CA SER A 241 -18.83 50.87 8.71
C SER A 241 -18.41 51.54 10.03
N ALA A 242 -17.11 51.92 10.08
CA ALA A 242 -16.37 52.88 10.93
C ALA A 242 -15.90 52.42 12.33
N ASP A 243 -14.79 52.90 12.92
CA ASP A 243 -13.54 53.57 12.50
C ASP A 243 -12.69 53.77 13.79
N ALA A 244 -11.36 53.91 13.62
CA ALA A 244 -10.35 54.61 14.43
C ALA A 244 -10.07 54.30 15.93
N GLY A 245 -8.77 54.20 16.26
CA GLY A 245 -8.25 54.53 17.59
C GLY A 245 -6.83 54.02 17.94
N THR A 246 -5.78 54.68 17.44
CA THR A 246 -4.40 54.65 17.99
C THR A 246 -4.22 55.81 19.01
N PRO A 247 -3.34 55.69 20.02
CA PRO A 247 -1.98 56.32 20.00
C PRO A 247 -0.89 55.41 20.65
N ASP A 248 0.38 55.34 20.20
CA ASP A 248 1.55 56.24 20.36
C ASP A 248 1.89 56.57 21.84
N ALA A 249 3.11 56.54 22.42
CA ALA A 249 4.51 56.26 22.06
C ALA A 249 5.30 55.99 23.39
N GLY A 250 6.56 55.53 23.33
CA GLY A 250 7.47 55.59 24.48
C GLY A 250 8.81 54.85 24.28
N GLU A 251 9.85 55.61 23.98
CA GLU A 251 11.25 55.25 23.68
C GLU A 251 12.04 54.68 24.88
N ALA A 252 13.11 53.92 24.61
CA ALA A 252 14.44 54.16 25.19
C ALA A 252 15.53 53.35 24.45
N GLU A 253 16.61 54.05 24.08
CA GLU A 253 17.86 53.58 23.51
C GLU A 253 18.71 52.75 24.50
N GLU A 254 19.61 51.90 23.99
CA GLU A 254 21.06 52.03 24.23
C GLU A 254 21.85 51.04 23.34
N GLY A 255 23.03 51.49 22.90
CA GLY A 255 23.87 50.92 21.85
C GLY A 255 24.83 49.79 22.26
N PRO A 256 25.88 49.53 21.44
CA PRO A 256 26.42 48.18 21.18
C PRO A 256 27.68 47.84 21.99
N ILE A 257 28.00 46.55 22.09
CA ILE A 257 29.31 46.06 22.55
C ILE A 257 29.83 45.01 21.55
N GLU A 258 30.95 45.35 20.90
CA GLU A 258 31.86 44.46 20.18
C GLU A 258 32.57 43.51 21.16
N LEU A 259 32.80 42.25 20.77
CA LEU A 259 33.96 41.48 21.23
C LEU A 259 34.41 40.44 20.18
N GLU A 260 35.55 40.77 19.58
CA GLU A 260 36.73 40.01 19.13
C GLU A 260 36.67 38.54 18.65
N GLU A 261 37.41 38.35 17.55
CA GLU A 261 37.91 37.11 16.96
C GLU A 261 38.96 36.41 17.82
N GLY A 262 39.03 35.08 17.71
CA GLY A 262 40.13 34.28 18.25
C GLY A 262 40.10 32.84 17.71
N GLU A 263 40.89 32.59 16.66
CA GLU A 263 41.25 31.26 16.15
C GLU A 263 42.10 30.47 17.15
N ALA A 264 41.88 29.15 17.24
CA ALA A 264 42.95 28.19 17.52
C ALA A 264 42.52 26.76 17.13
N GLU A 265 43.25 26.21 16.16
CA GLU A 265 43.30 24.79 15.79
C GLU A 265 43.96 23.95 16.90
N ALA A 266 43.48 22.71 17.12
CA ALA A 266 44.29 21.61 17.67
C ALA A 266 43.68 20.24 17.31
N GLU A 267 44.49 19.39 16.69
CA GLU A 267 44.22 17.99 16.34
C GLU A 267 44.11 17.05 17.58
N PRO A 268 43.52 15.84 17.45
CA PRO A 268 43.26 14.96 18.58
C PRO A 268 44.42 14.00 18.88
N GLU A 269 44.85 13.95 20.14
CA GLU A 269 45.75 12.91 20.66
C GLU A 269 45.03 11.58 20.95
N SER A 270 45.74 10.51 20.63
CA SER A 270 45.45 9.10 20.89
C SER A 270 45.44 8.73 22.37
N GLY A 271 44.47 7.92 22.81
CA GLY A 271 44.47 7.25 24.11
C GLY A 271 43.69 5.93 24.09
N GLU A 272 44.39 4.83 24.35
CA GLU A 272 43.89 3.44 24.40
C GLU A 272 42.87 3.18 25.53
N PRO A 273 42.04 2.10 25.39
CA PRO A 273 40.89 1.85 26.27
C PRO A 273 41.25 1.18 27.60
N ILE A 274 40.59 1.66 28.67
CA ILE A 274 40.64 1.10 30.02
C ILE A 274 39.75 -0.14 30.10
N MET A 275 40.37 -1.30 30.36
CA MET A 275 39.73 -2.57 30.68
C MET A 275 39.14 -2.55 32.11
N ILE A 276 37.82 -2.68 32.24
CA ILE A 276 37.16 -3.00 33.52
C ILE A 276 36.71 -4.46 33.49
N ARG A 277 37.24 -5.25 34.43
CA ARG A 277 36.94 -6.66 34.68
C ARG A 277 35.45 -6.88 34.99
N LEU A 278 34.80 -7.76 34.24
CA LEU A 278 33.53 -8.36 34.61
C LEU A 278 33.75 -9.44 35.68
N HIS A 279 32.97 -9.37 36.75
CA HIS A 279 32.84 -10.42 37.75
C HIS A 279 31.75 -11.39 37.30
N GLU A 280 32.11 -12.66 37.23
CA GLU A 280 31.24 -13.77 36.86
C GLU A 280 30.42 -14.20 38.09
N SER A 281 29.09 -14.20 37.97
CA SER A 281 28.18 -14.72 38.99
C SER A 281 27.18 -15.67 38.37
N ALA A 282 27.07 -16.83 39.03
CA ALA A 282 26.47 -18.07 38.57
C ALA A 282 24.94 -18.07 38.34
N ASP A 283 24.53 -18.96 37.43
CA ASP A 283 23.16 -19.37 37.13
C ASP A 283 22.36 -19.85 38.36
N PRO A 284 21.03 -19.60 38.40
CA PRO A 284 20.08 -20.47 39.09
C PRO A 284 19.14 -21.21 38.13
N LYS A 285 19.02 -22.52 38.39
CA LYS A 285 18.10 -23.50 37.78
C LYS A 285 16.61 -23.21 38.08
N PRO A 286 15.66 -23.75 37.28
CA PRO A 286 14.26 -23.34 37.27
C PRO A 286 13.46 -23.94 38.44
N SER A 287 12.57 -23.14 39.03
CA SER A 287 11.62 -23.58 40.06
C SER A 287 10.19 -23.65 39.50
N THR A 288 9.55 -24.79 39.82
CA THR A 288 8.20 -25.18 39.46
C THR A 288 7.16 -24.36 40.24
N ILE A 289 6.26 -23.65 39.56
CA ILE A 289 5.10 -22.99 40.20
C ILE A 289 3.82 -23.78 39.92
N LYS A 290 3.17 -24.20 41.01
CA LYS A 290 1.88 -24.90 41.05
C LYS A 290 0.73 -23.94 40.72
N ARG A 291 -0.17 -24.39 39.83
CA ARG A 291 -1.50 -23.76 39.61
C ARG A 291 -2.29 -23.76 40.92
N THR A 292 -2.74 -22.59 41.34
CA THR A 292 -3.81 -22.43 42.33
C THR A 292 -4.96 -21.70 41.66
N THR A 293 -6.11 -22.37 41.60
CA THR A 293 -7.40 -21.87 41.14
C THR A 293 -7.93 -20.86 42.14
N VAL A 294 -8.26 -19.64 41.69
CA VAL A 294 -9.07 -18.69 42.45
C VAL A 294 -10.30 -18.33 41.63
N VAL A 295 -11.44 -18.43 42.31
CA VAL A 295 -12.82 -18.31 41.82
C VAL A 295 -13.09 -16.87 41.36
N SER A 296 -13.58 -16.73 40.14
CA SER A 296 -14.07 -15.48 39.55
C SER A 296 -15.49 -15.17 40.03
N GLY A 297 -15.65 -14.09 40.79
CA GLY A 297 -16.92 -13.39 40.99
C GLY A 297 -17.14 -12.42 39.83
N GLY A 298 -18.32 -12.47 39.22
CA GLY A 298 -18.68 -11.72 38.02
C GLY A 298 -18.73 -10.21 38.23
N VAL A 299 -18.08 -9.49 37.31
CA VAL A 299 -18.39 -8.13 36.93
C VAL A 299 -18.72 -8.21 35.44
N GLU A 300 -19.88 -7.72 35.04
CA GLU A 300 -20.33 -7.71 33.65
C GLU A 300 -19.33 -6.91 32.79
N ASP A 301 -18.70 -7.64 31.88
CA ASP A 301 -17.69 -7.16 30.95
C ASP A 301 -18.38 -6.68 29.67
N GLN A 302 -18.33 -5.38 29.41
CA GLN A 302 -18.62 -4.80 28.09
C GLN A 302 -17.30 -4.49 27.37
N SER A 303 -16.37 -5.45 27.35
CA SER A 303 -15.15 -5.38 26.53
C SER A 303 -15.43 -5.87 25.10
N GLY A 304 -14.90 -5.14 24.13
CA GLY A 304 -14.52 -5.67 22.82
C GLY A 304 -15.65 -6.11 21.89
N ALA A 305 -16.55 -5.21 21.51
CA ALA A 305 -17.27 -5.39 20.26
C ALA A 305 -16.31 -5.09 19.09
N ASN A 306 -16.13 -6.06 18.19
CA ASN A 306 -15.41 -5.91 16.92
C ASN A 306 -15.74 -4.55 16.28
N ALA A 307 -14.71 -3.81 15.87
CA ALA A 307 -14.89 -2.55 15.15
C ALA A 307 -15.41 -2.86 13.73
N GLU A 308 -16.70 -3.13 13.63
CA GLU A 308 -17.39 -3.25 12.35
C GLU A 308 -17.65 -1.83 11.82
N LEU A 309 -17.19 -1.57 10.59
CA LEU A 309 -17.46 -0.29 9.93
C LEU A 309 -18.97 -0.21 9.64
N PRO A 310 -19.63 0.93 9.87
CA PRO A 310 -20.97 1.15 9.35
C PRO A 310 -20.95 1.01 7.83
N GLU A 311 -21.89 0.24 7.26
CA GLU A 311 -22.00 0.10 5.80
C GLU A 311 -22.05 1.48 5.11
N GLY A 312 -21.09 1.74 4.22
CA GLY A 312 -21.12 2.92 3.35
C GLY A 312 -20.73 4.25 4.00
N GLN A 313 -19.83 4.28 5.00
CA GLN A 313 -19.29 5.55 5.49
C GLN A 313 -18.64 6.34 4.34
N ALA A 314 -19.22 7.49 3.99
CA ALA A 314 -18.60 8.41 3.05
C ALA A 314 -17.29 8.98 3.63
N PRO A 315 -16.24 9.19 2.81
CA PRO A 315 -15.00 9.82 3.26
C PRO A 315 -15.31 11.21 3.81
N ALA A 316 -14.53 11.65 4.81
CA ALA A 316 -14.60 13.03 5.27
C ALA A 316 -13.96 13.93 4.20
N PRO A 317 -14.67 14.93 3.64
CA PRO A 317 -14.04 15.91 2.77
C PRO A 317 -12.82 16.54 3.46
N ILE A 318 -11.79 16.86 2.68
CA ILE A 318 -10.50 17.41 3.17
C ILE A 318 -10.69 18.65 4.07
N ASP A 319 -11.72 19.45 3.83
CA ASP A 319 -12.02 20.68 4.59
C ASP A 319 -13.02 20.49 5.75
N THR A 320 -13.41 19.26 6.07
CA THR A 320 -14.43 19.01 7.09
C THR A 320 -13.84 19.12 8.48
N ALA A 321 -14.40 20.03 9.28
CA ALA A 321 -14.06 20.09 10.70
C ALA A 321 -14.66 18.89 11.44
N VAL A 322 -13.82 18.12 12.11
CA VAL A 322 -14.22 17.01 12.99
C VAL A 322 -14.37 17.57 14.39
N GLY A 323 -15.59 17.64 14.93
CA GLY A 323 -15.80 18.21 16.27
C GLY A 323 -15.25 19.63 16.45
N GLY A 324 -15.19 20.43 15.37
CA GLY A 324 -14.61 21.78 15.36
C GLY A 324 -13.12 21.87 15.00
N VAL A 325 -12.41 20.74 14.91
CA VAL A 325 -10.99 20.70 14.50
C VAL A 325 -10.89 20.54 12.99
N ARG A 326 -10.28 21.51 12.31
CA ARG A 326 -9.93 21.41 10.88
C ARG A 326 -8.60 20.67 10.74
N TRP A 327 -8.46 19.86 9.69
CA TRP A 327 -7.18 19.23 9.36
C TRP A 327 -6.29 20.18 8.52
N PRO A 328 -4.96 20.20 8.75
CA PRO A 328 -4.26 19.58 9.88
C PRO A 328 -4.62 20.27 11.19
N ALA A 329 -4.60 19.53 12.29
CA ALA A 329 -4.86 20.10 13.61
C ALA A 329 -3.74 21.08 14.01
N GLU A 330 -3.96 21.85 15.06
CA GLU A 330 -2.88 22.68 15.62
C GLU A 330 -1.76 21.76 16.15
N PRO A 331 -0.48 22.00 15.80
CA PRO A 331 0.65 21.17 16.21
C PRO A 331 1.08 21.45 17.66
N SER A 332 0.11 21.53 18.57
CA SER A 332 0.31 21.65 20.01
C SER A 332 -0.15 20.37 20.72
N VAL A 333 0.69 19.87 21.62
CA VAL A 333 0.39 18.69 22.44
C VAL A 333 -0.77 19.00 23.37
N HIS A 334 -1.76 18.09 23.44
CA HIS A 334 -2.93 18.27 24.29
C HIS A 334 -2.52 18.52 25.76
N PRO A 335 -2.98 19.60 26.42
CA PRO A 335 -2.48 19.99 27.75
C PRO A 335 -2.59 18.92 28.84
N ILE A 336 -3.59 18.04 28.74
CA ILE A 336 -3.76 16.90 29.67
C ILE A 336 -2.55 15.97 29.67
N VAL A 337 -1.84 15.81 28.55
CA VAL A 337 -0.66 14.93 28.46
C VAL A 337 0.47 15.39 29.40
N ALA A 338 0.57 16.69 29.67
CA ALA A 338 1.53 17.23 30.64
C ALA A 338 1.08 17.03 32.10
N ARG A 339 -0.22 16.81 32.33
CA ARG A 339 -0.84 16.69 33.65
C ARG A 339 -1.01 15.26 34.14
N ILE A 340 -0.74 14.25 33.30
CA ILE A 340 -0.82 12.84 33.68
C ILE A 340 0.14 12.59 34.85
N PRO A 341 -0.35 12.03 35.98
CA PRO A 341 0.50 11.79 37.14
C PRO A 341 1.55 10.73 36.85
N SER A 342 2.74 10.87 37.45
CA SER A 342 3.85 9.93 37.26
C SER A 342 3.51 8.50 37.62
N SER A 343 2.62 8.28 38.59
CA SER A 343 2.12 6.96 38.97
C SER A 343 1.30 6.25 37.88
N ALA A 344 0.72 7.00 36.93
CA ALA A 344 -0.02 6.43 35.81
C ALA A 344 0.88 6.15 34.60
N LEU A 345 2.05 6.78 34.51
CA LEU A 345 2.89 6.76 33.30
C LEU A 345 3.45 5.39 32.91
N SER A 346 3.32 4.37 33.75
CA SER A 346 3.75 3.00 33.49
C SER A 346 2.62 2.07 33.02
N ASP A 347 1.37 2.54 32.99
CA ASP A 347 0.20 1.72 32.63
C ASP A 347 -0.72 2.46 31.65
N ALA A 348 -0.93 1.88 30.47
CA ALA A 348 -1.74 2.49 29.41
C ALA A 348 -3.20 2.65 29.84
N GLY A 349 -3.73 1.73 30.64
CA GLY A 349 -5.08 1.79 31.19
C GLY A 349 -5.25 2.98 32.14
N ALA A 350 -4.31 3.18 33.06
CA ALA A 350 -4.30 4.31 33.99
C ALA A 350 -4.16 5.66 33.27
N ILE A 351 -3.34 5.72 32.21
CA ILE A 351 -3.26 6.91 31.35
C ILE A 351 -4.61 7.21 30.69
N GLY A 352 -5.23 6.20 30.07
CA GLY A 352 -6.53 6.36 29.41
C GLY A 352 -7.65 6.72 30.38
N GLN A 353 -7.68 6.12 31.56
CA GLN A 353 -8.65 6.46 32.60
C GLN A 353 -8.50 7.91 33.07
N PHE A 354 -7.27 8.36 33.33
CA PHE A 354 -7.02 9.76 33.68
C PHE A 354 -7.49 10.71 32.59
N ILE A 355 -7.24 10.38 31.31
CA ILE A 355 -7.74 11.16 30.17
C ILE A 355 -9.28 11.18 30.15
N ALA A 356 -9.96 10.05 30.33
CA ALA A 356 -11.42 9.99 30.34
C ALA A 356 -12.05 10.82 31.47
N GLU A 357 -11.43 10.88 32.63
CA GLU A 357 -11.89 11.65 33.79
C GLU A 357 -11.68 13.16 33.63
N ASN A 358 -10.70 13.59 32.83
CA ASN A 358 -10.28 14.98 32.73
C ASN A 358 -10.55 15.63 31.36
N GLU A 359 -10.97 14.85 30.36
CA GLU A 359 -11.38 15.33 29.03
C GLU A 359 -12.80 14.84 28.73
N ALA A 360 -13.72 15.76 28.43
CA ALA A 360 -15.11 15.41 28.15
C ALA A 360 -15.32 14.99 26.70
N SER A 361 -14.58 15.58 25.77
CA SER A 361 -14.75 15.37 24.34
C SER A 361 -14.10 14.05 23.89
N PRO A 362 -14.82 13.13 23.21
CA PRO A 362 -14.21 11.93 22.62
C PRO A 362 -13.05 12.27 21.67
N LEU A 363 -13.17 13.39 20.94
CA LEU A 363 -12.10 13.89 20.09
C LEU A 363 -10.88 14.35 20.90
N GLY A 364 -11.10 15.09 21.99
CA GLY A 364 -10.02 15.51 22.88
C GLY A 364 -9.30 14.31 23.51
N ARG A 365 -10.06 13.28 23.90
CA ARG A 365 -9.51 12.01 24.44
C ARG A 365 -8.65 11.30 23.40
N LEU A 366 -9.13 11.21 22.17
CA LEU A 366 -8.36 10.63 21.07
C LEU A 366 -7.08 11.42 20.79
N LYS A 367 -7.17 12.76 20.76
CA LYS A 367 -6.00 13.63 20.59
C LYS A 367 -5.00 13.43 21.73
N ALA A 368 -5.45 13.37 22.98
CA ALA A 368 -4.57 13.14 24.12
C ALA A 368 -3.88 11.75 24.06
N ALA A 369 -4.59 10.70 23.62
CA ALA A 369 -4.01 9.38 23.43
C ALA A 369 -2.94 9.37 22.32
N HIS A 370 -3.26 9.95 21.16
CA HIS A 370 -2.32 10.16 20.05
C HIS A 370 -1.07 10.93 20.50
N ASP A 371 -1.28 12.10 21.09
CA ASP A 371 -0.21 13.02 21.48
C ASP A 371 0.68 12.44 22.57
N PHE A 372 0.12 11.64 23.49
CA PHE A 372 0.93 10.92 24.47
C PHE A 372 1.95 10.02 23.78
N ALA A 373 1.51 9.20 22.81
CA ALA A 373 2.41 8.32 22.08
C ALA A 373 3.42 9.13 21.25
N ALA A 374 2.96 10.10 20.46
CA ALA A 374 3.80 10.89 19.55
C ALA A 374 4.83 11.76 20.28
N SER A 375 4.54 12.25 21.49
CA SER A 375 5.44 13.14 22.24
C SER A 375 6.29 12.45 23.31
N ARG A 376 5.96 11.21 23.71
CA ARG A 376 6.62 10.53 24.85
C ARG A 376 7.33 9.24 24.49
N ILE A 377 7.18 8.73 23.27
CA ILE A 377 7.85 7.52 22.80
C ILE A 377 8.87 7.91 21.74
N GLN A 378 10.03 7.26 21.76
CA GLN A 378 11.07 7.40 20.74
C GLN A 378 10.98 6.28 19.72
N TYR A 379 11.18 6.61 18.45
CA TYR A 379 11.21 5.59 17.41
C TYR A 379 12.49 4.74 17.53
N ASP A 380 12.32 3.42 17.61
CA ASP A 380 13.44 2.49 17.77
C ASP A 380 14.07 2.13 16.41
N GLU A 381 14.78 3.09 15.83
CA GLU A 381 15.42 2.95 14.53
C GLU A 381 16.46 1.82 14.50
N GLU A 382 17.14 1.56 15.61
CA GLU A 382 18.10 0.47 15.72
C GLU A 382 17.41 -0.89 15.65
N ALA A 383 16.34 -1.10 16.42
CA ALA A 383 15.54 -2.32 16.37
C ALA A 383 14.93 -2.52 14.97
N ARG A 384 14.43 -1.45 14.34
CA ARG A 384 13.91 -1.49 12.96
C ARG A 384 15.00 -1.91 11.97
N ARG A 385 16.19 -1.31 12.04
CA ARG A 385 17.30 -1.57 11.12
C ARG A 385 17.87 -2.98 11.27
N THR A 386 17.93 -3.50 12.50
CA THR A 386 18.47 -4.84 12.79
C THR A 386 17.44 -5.95 12.64
N GLY A 387 16.14 -5.61 12.62
CA GLY A 387 15.03 -6.56 12.64
C GLY A 387 14.81 -7.25 14.00
N GLN A 388 15.61 -6.91 15.01
CA GLN A 388 15.51 -7.46 16.36
C GLN A 388 14.58 -6.58 17.19
N LEU A 389 13.28 -6.80 17.03
CA LEU A 389 12.25 -6.01 17.71
C LEU A 389 12.07 -6.48 19.17
N PRO A 390 12.24 -5.60 20.17
CA PRO A 390 11.76 -5.85 21.53
C PRO A 390 10.23 -6.04 21.53
N PRO A 391 9.64 -6.56 22.63
CA PRO A 391 8.19 -6.62 22.76
C PRO A 391 7.53 -5.25 22.52
N GLN A 392 6.51 -5.22 21.66
CA GLN A 392 5.80 -4.02 21.24
C GLN A 392 4.45 -3.84 21.96
N ASP A 393 4.21 -4.58 23.05
CA ASP A 393 3.02 -4.38 23.88
C ASP A 393 3.07 -3.05 24.66
N PRO A 394 1.93 -2.44 25.02
CA PRO A 394 1.90 -1.13 25.68
C PRO A 394 2.74 -1.04 26.96
N GLY A 395 2.80 -2.12 27.76
CA GLY A 395 3.57 -2.13 29.00
C GLY A 395 5.07 -2.05 28.72
N SER A 396 5.57 -2.87 27.80
CA SER A 396 6.96 -2.84 27.36
C SER A 396 7.34 -1.49 26.74
N VAL A 397 6.48 -0.93 25.89
CA VAL A 397 6.72 0.39 25.25
C VAL A 397 6.78 1.51 26.30
N LEU A 398 5.89 1.50 27.31
CA LEU A 398 5.92 2.48 28.39
C LEU A 398 7.16 2.35 29.28
N ALA A 399 7.63 1.12 29.50
CA ALA A 399 8.83 0.84 30.29
C ALA A 399 10.11 1.29 29.58
N THR A 400 10.25 1.02 28.28
CA THR A 400 11.46 1.37 27.50
C THR A 400 11.42 2.78 26.92
N ARG A 401 10.23 3.36 26.77
CA ARG A 401 9.97 4.61 26.02
C ARG A 401 10.43 4.52 24.56
N ARG A 402 10.48 3.32 23.99
CA ARG A 402 10.93 3.05 22.63
C ARG A 402 9.99 2.06 21.95
N ALA A 403 9.70 2.31 20.67
CA ALA A 403 8.84 1.44 19.87
C ALA A 403 9.11 1.62 18.37
N VAL A 404 8.70 0.63 17.58
CA VAL A 404 8.42 0.82 16.14
C VAL A 404 6.91 1.03 15.94
N CYS A 405 6.46 1.20 14.70
CA CYS A 405 5.07 1.55 14.35
C CYS A 405 4.00 0.69 15.06
N ALA A 406 4.21 -0.63 15.17
CA ALA A 406 3.33 -1.52 15.90
C ALA A 406 3.15 -1.13 17.38
N GLY A 407 4.23 -0.76 18.07
CA GLY A 407 4.16 -0.35 19.48
C GLY A 407 3.48 1.00 19.69
N TYR A 408 3.68 1.95 18.77
CA TYR A 408 2.91 3.21 18.76
C TYR A 408 1.42 2.94 18.60
N ALA A 409 1.04 2.19 17.57
CA ALA A 409 -0.36 1.93 17.25
C ALA A 409 -1.07 1.12 18.35
N ARG A 410 -0.36 0.20 19.02
CA ARG A 410 -0.88 -0.53 20.20
C ARG A 410 -1.06 0.37 21.40
N LEU A 411 -0.10 1.26 21.67
CA LEU A 411 -0.18 2.17 22.80
C LEU A 411 -1.35 3.14 22.64
N VAL A 412 -1.52 3.72 21.44
CA VAL A 412 -2.66 4.61 21.13
C VAL A 412 -3.98 3.87 21.30
N ARG A 413 -4.10 2.63 20.80
CA ARG A 413 -5.29 1.80 20.99
C ARG A 413 -5.59 1.56 22.48
N ALA A 414 -4.60 1.09 23.25
CA ALA A 414 -4.78 0.78 24.66
C ALA A 414 -5.19 1.99 25.50
N ILE A 415 -4.54 3.15 25.27
CA ILE A 415 -4.90 4.41 25.94
C ILE A 415 -6.29 4.86 25.49
N GLY A 416 -6.59 4.82 24.19
CA GLY A 416 -7.87 5.24 23.62
C GLY A 416 -9.05 4.41 24.14
N GLU A 417 -8.93 3.09 24.16
CA GLU A 417 -9.96 2.18 24.68
C GLU A 417 -10.23 2.42 26.17
N ALA A 418 -9.17 2.59 26.97
CA ALA A 418 -9.31 2.96 28.38
C ALA A 418 -9.92 4.36 28.56
N ALA A 419 -9.64 5.28 27.62
CA ALA A 419 -10.27 6.59 27.53
C ALA A 419 -11.70 6.55 26.92
N LYS A 420 -12.28 5.37 26.68
CA LYS A 420 -13.63 5.18 26.13
C LYS A 420 -13.78 5.72 24.70
N VAL A 421 -12.73 5.63 23.89
CA VAL A 421 -12.73 5.87 22.44
C VAL A 421 -12.52 4.54 21.72
N ARG A 422 -13.30 4.27 20.68
CA ARG A 422 -13.09 3.07 19.85
C ARG A 422 -11.92 3.32 18.92
N VAL A 423 -10.88 2.48 19.01
CA VAL A 423 -9.66 2.60 18.22
C VAL A 423 -9.33 1.22 17.63
N ALA A 424 -9.26 1.16 16.31
CA ALA A 424 -8.81 0.00 15.57
C ALA A 424 -7.29 0.04 15.39
N TYR A 425 -6.66 -1.14 15.47
CA TYR A 425 -5.29 -1.34 15.05
C TYR A 425 -5.29 -1.78 13.58
N VAL A 426 -4.66 -1.00 12.72
CA VAL A 426 -4.66 -1.22 11.27
C VAL A 426 -3.26 -1.59 10.82
N VAL A 427 -3.16 -2.66 10.02
CA VAL A 427 -1.92 -3.10 9.40
C VAL A 427 -2.00 -2.91 7.88
N GLY A 428 -0.84 -2.68 7.27
CA GLY A 428 -0.73 -2.42 5.84
C GLY A 428 0.68 -2.13 5.42
N SER A 429 0.82 -1.42 4.31
CA SER A 429 2.11 -0.92 3.87
C SER A 429 2.11 0.60 3.83
N SER A 430 3.23 1.20 4.21
CA SER A 430 3.48 2.62 3.98
C SER A 430 4.60 2.84 2.96
N ARG A 431 4.56 3.97 2.23
CA ARG A 431 5.63 4.40 1.34
C ARG A 431 6.40 5.53 2.00
N ASP A 432 7.61 5.24 2.44
CA ASP A 432 8.52 6.28 2.93
C ASP A 432 9.02 7.15 1.76
N GLN A 433 9.31 8.42 2.05
CA GLN A 433 9.96 9.36 1.15
C GLN A 433 11.45 9.06 0.96
N SER A 434 12.08 8.34 1.89
CA SER A 434 13.54 8.11 1.88
C SER A 434 14.01 6.87 1.11
N SER A 435 13.12 5.91 0.84
CA SER A 435 13.45 4.65 0.16
C SER A 435 12.78 4.55 -1.21
N GLU A 436 13.59 4.43 -2.26
CA GLU A 436 13.11 4.40 -3.65
C GLU A 436 12.38 3.11 -4.03
N THR A 437 12.57 2.02 -3.29
CA THR A 437 12.37 0.69 -3.89
C THR A 437 11.09 -0.04 -3.50
N MET A 438 10.49 0.16 -2.31
CA MET A 438 9.30 -0.62 -1.90
C MET A 438 8.42 0.11 -0.86
N ALA A 439 7.14 -0.22 -0.83
CA ALA A 439 6.32 0.02 0.35
C ALA A 439 6.77 -0.93 1.48
N ILE A 440 6.84 -0.45 2.71
CA ILE A 440 7.27 -1.22 3.88
C ILE A 440 6.05 -1.64 4.70
N ASP A 441 6.14 -2.77 5.39
CA ASP A 441 5.16 -3.14 6.42
C ASP A 441 5.03 -2.02 7.46
N HIS A 442 3.79 -1.66 7.78
CA HIS A 442 3.49 -0.59 8.72
C HIS A 442 2.21 -0.86 9.50
N ALA A 443 2.08 -0.20 10.64
CA ALA A 443 0.92 -0.27 11.50
C ALA A 443 0.53 1.12 12.03
N TRP A 444 -0.76 1.41 12.03
CA TRP A 444 -1.33 2.69 12.45
C TRP A 444 -2.71 2.45 13.09
N ASN A 445 -3.49 3.52 13.30
CA ASN A 445 -4.83 3.41 13.86
C ASN A 445 -5.91 4.01 12.98
N ALA A 446 -7.12 3.49 13.11
CA ALA A 446 -8.34 4.22 12.82
C ALA A 446 -9.11 4.40 14.13
N ALA A 447 -9.80 5.51 14.32
CA ALA A 447 -10.58 5.74 15.53
C ALA A 447 -11.94 6.34 15.22
N GLU A 448 -12.95 5.97 16.01
CA GLU A 448 -14.29 6.47 15.84
C GLU A 448 -14.59 7.67 16.74
N VAL A 449 -15.01 8.76 16.10
CA VAL A 449 -15.44 9.99 16.76
C VAL A 449 -16.75 10.46 16.15
N GLY A 450 -17.79 10.62 16.97
CA GLY A 450 -19.09 11.09 16.48
C GLY A 450 -19.72 10.17 15.41
N GLY A 451 -19.56 8.86 15.55
CA GLY A 451 -20.13 7.86 14.63
C GLY A 451 -19.39 7.71 13.30
N ARG A 452 -18.20 8.31 13.16
CA ARG A 452 -17.37 8.22 11.96
C ARG A 452 -15.95 7.80 12.31
N TRP A 453 -15.38 6.93 11.48
CA TRP A 453 -13.98 6.51 11.56
C TRP A 453 -13.05 7.52 10.89
N TYR A 454 -11.89 7.75 11.51
CA TYR A 454 -10.83 8.64 11.05
C TYR A 454 -9.47 7.95 11.16
N LEU A 455 -8.54 8.30 10.27
CA LEU A 455 -7.20 7.73 10.22
C LEU A 455 -6.23 8.57 11.06
N LEU A 456 -5.32 7.89 11.76
CA LEU A 456 -4.24 8.51 12.51
C LEU A 456 -2.99 7.63 12.58
N ASP A 457 -1.81 8.26 12.57
CA ASP A 457 -0.53 7.59 12.78
C ASP A 457 0.39 8.42 13.70
N ALA A 458 0.42 8.03 14.98
CA ALA A 458 1.29 8.66 15.97
C ALA A 458 2.79 8.43 15.71
N THR A 459 3.16 7.42 14.90
CA THR A 459 4.56 7.13 14.57
C THR A 459 5.14 8.23 13.70
N TYR A 460 4.42 8.61 12.64
CA TYR A 460 4.87 9.63 11.69
C TYR A 460 4.69 11.06 12.21
N ASP A 461 3.79 11.24 13.18
CA ASP A 461 3.66 12.48 13.95
C ASP A 461 4.64 12.58 15.14
N ALA A 462 5.44 11.53 15.45
CA ALA A 462 6.45 11.59 16.51
C ALA A 462 7.77 12.24 16.06
N GLY A 463 8.07 12.18 14.76
CA GLY A 463 9.32 12.70 14.20
C GLY A 463 9.77 11.98 12.94
N GLY A 464 11.09 11.83 12.77
CA GLY A 464 11.67 11.12 11.63
C GLY A 464 13.11 10.72 11.89
N VAL A 465 13.70 9.96 10.96
CA VAL A 465 15.09 9.50 11.06
C VAL A 465 15.99 10.42 10.25
N GLN A 466 17.05 10.94 10.87
CA GLN A 466 18.08 11.76 10.22
C GLN A 466 19.46 11.21 10.59
N GLY A 467 20.31 10.98 9.58
CA GLY A 467 21.65 10.44 9.80
C GLY A 467 21.69 9.06 10.50
N GLY A 468 20.62 8.26 10.34
CA GLY A 468 20.49 6.95 10.99
C GLY A 468 19.99 6.99 12.44
N SER A 469 19.63 8.17 12.96
CA SER A 469 19.12 8.35 14.32
C SER A 469 17.73 8.99 14.30
N PHE A 470 16.89 8.63 15.27
CA PHE A 470 15.58 9.26 15.44
C PHE A 470 15.73 10.70 15.94
N VAL A 471 15.01 11.62 15.28
CA VAL A 471 14.87 13.02 15.67
C VAL A 471 13.39 13.27 15.97
N ALA A 472 13.10 13.51 17.24
CA ALA A 472 11.75 13.82 17.69
C ALA A 472 11.29 15.16 17.10
N LYS A 473 10.11 15.15 16.49
CA LYS A 473 9.44 16.34 15.95
C LYS A 473 7.95 16.06 15.94
N TYR A 474 7.29 16.47 17.02
CA TYR A 474 5.85 16.33 17.15
C TYR A 474 5.11 17.06 16.02
N GLY A 475 4.13 16.38 15.45
CA GLY A 475 3.27 16.86 14.37
C GLY A 475 1.82 16.43 14.57
N THR A 476 0.96 16.86 13.66
CA THR A 476 -0.46 16.47 13.59
C THR A 476 -0.92 16.27 12.15
N GLU A 477 0.03 16.18 11.22
CA GLU A 477 -0.23 15.98 9.80
C GLU A 477 -0.80 14.59 9.54
N TYR A 478 -0.55 13.62 10.43
CA TYR A 478 -1.15 12.30 10.38
C TYR A 478 -2.38 12.15 11.29
N PHE A 479 -2.65 13.06 12.23
CA PHE A 479 -3.84 13.04 13.09
C PHE A 479 -5.13 13.48 12.37
N LEU A 480 -6.14 12.59 12.32
CA LEU A 480 -7.41 12.81 11.61
C LEU A 480 -7.24 13.14 10.12
N THR A 481 -6.26 12.50 9.48
CA THR A 481 -5.95 12.76 8.08
C THR A 481 -7.09 12.34 7.17
N PRO A 482 -7.48 13.18 6.19
CA PRO A 482 -8.47 12.80 5.20
C PRO A 482 -8.06 11.52 4.45
N PRO A 483 -8.98 10.57 4.22
CA PRO A 483 -8.69 9.30 3.54
C PRO A 483 -7.97 9.43 2.20
N GLU A 484 -8.31 10.45 1.41
CA GLU A 484 -7.69 10.72 0.11
C GLU A 484 -6.23 11.17 0.23
N ILE A 485 -5.84 11.75 1.38
CA ILE A 485 -4.50 12.23 1.67
C ILE A 485 -3.69 11.13 2.36
N PHE A 486 -4.27 10.46 3.36
CA PHE A 486 -3.63 9.35 4.06
C PHE A 486 -3.33 8.18 3.11
N GLY A 487 -4.24 7.91 2.17
CA GLY A 487 -4.11 6.89 1.13
C GLY A 487 -3.01 7.16 0.08
N ILE A 488 -2.31 8.29 0.16
CA ILE A 488 -1.17 8.58 -0.73
C ILE A 488 0.04 7.79 -0.28
N ASP A 489 0.32 7.68 1.00
CA ASP A 489 1.47 6.95 1.51
C ASP A 489 1.10 5.76 2.40
N HIS A 490 -0.15 5.57 2.82
CA HIS A 490 -0.61 4.40 3.56
C HIS A 490 -1.62 3.55 2.77
N PHE A 491 -1.41 2.23 2.74
CA PHE A 491 -2.33 1.28 2.11
C PHE A 491 -2.62 0.11 3.04
N PRO A 492 -3.86 -0.03 3.56
CA PRO A 492 -4.22 -1.09 4.49
C PRO A 492 -4.29 -2.46 3.80
N GLU A 493 -4.07 -3.53 4.56
CA GLU A 493 -4.28 -4.89 4.06
C GLU A 493 -5.76 -5.25 3.89
N ASP A 494 -6.60 -4.72 4.78
CA ASP A 494 -8.06 -4.81 4.65
C ASP A 494 -8.56 -3.53 3.96
N PRO A 495 -9.08 -3.62 2.71
CA PRO A 495 -9.50 -2.46 1.91
C PRO A 495 -10.50 -1.55 2.62
N LYS A 496 -11.29 -2.08 3.56
CA LYS A 496 -12.28 -1.32 4.31
C LYS A 496 -11.65 -0.16 5.09
N TRP A 497 -10.41 -0.33 5.56
CA TRP A 497 -9.67 0.71 6.29
C TRP A 497 -9.09 1.80 5.40
N GLN A 498 -9.32 1.75 4.08
CA GLN A 498 -9.04 2.91 3.23
C GLN A 498 -9.95 4.07 3.60
N LEU A 499 -11.17 3.80 4.11
CA LEU A 499 -12.20 4.80 4.44
C LEU A 499 -12.54 5.73 3.26
N ARG A 500 -12.32 5.26 2.02
CA ARG A 500 -12.59 6.00 0.78
C ARG A 500 -13.94 5.60 0.21
N SER A 501 -14.58 6.53 -0.50
CA SER A 501 -15.79 6.23 -1.28
C SER A 501 -15.52 5.32 -2.47
N ALA A 502 -14.34 5.47 -3.07
CA ALA A 502 -13.82 4.61 -4.11
C ALA A 502 -12.49 4.03 -3.64
N GLU A 503 -12.50 2.74 -3.34
CA GLU A 503 -11.28 1.99 -3.02
C GLU A 503 -10.31 2.05 -4.20
N ILE A 504 -9.02 2.15 -3.88
CA ILE A 504 -7.94 2.02 -4.85
C ILE A 504 -7.29 0.64 -4.71
N SER A 505 -6.80 0.09 -5.83
CA SER A 505 -6.00 -1.13 -5.83
C SER A 505 -4.60 -0.87 -5.29
N LYS A 506 -3.87 -1.93 -4.93
CA LYS A 506 -2.45 -1.79 -4.57
C LYS A 506 -1.63 -1.21 -5.72
N ALA A 507 -1.95 -1.58 -6.96
CA ALA A 507 -1.23 -1.07 -8.13
C ALA A 507 -1.45 0.44 -8.30
N GLU A 508 -2.69 0.93 -8.11
CA GLU A 508 -2.98 2.37 -8.13
C GLU A 508 -2.25 3.08 -6.99
N PHE A 509 -2.26 2.51 -5.78
CA PHE A 509 -1.48 3.02 -4.66
C PHE A 509 0.00 3.22 -5.00
N LEU A 510 0.64 2.23 -5.61
CA LEU A 510 2.05 2.29 -6.03
C LEU A 510 2.31 3.32 -7.14
N ARG A 511 1.31 3.63 -7.98
CA ARG A 511 1.39 4.63 -9.05
C ARG A 511 1.25 6.07 -8.56
N GLN A 512 0.60 6.32 -7.43
CA GLN A 512 0.40 7.67 -6.93
C GLN A 512 1.75 8.38 -6.69
N PRO A 513 1.86 9.70 -6.93
CA PRO A 513 3.03 10.50 -6.55
C PRO A 513 3.48 10.21 -5.12
N ARG A 514 4.80 10.13 -4.89
CA ARG A 514 5.37 9.88 -3.55
C ARG A 514 5.45 11.17 -2.74
N LEU A 515 4.28 11.64 -2.35
CA LEU A 515 4.10 12.75 -1.41
C LEU A 515 3.71 12.19 -0.04
N SER A 516 3.65 13.05 0.97
CA SER A 516 3.06 12.71 2.27
C SER A 516 1.95 13.69 2.64
N PRO A 517 1.13 13.36 3.65
CA PRO A 517 0.21 14.30 4.29
C PRO A 517 0.84 15.65 4.66
N ARG A 518 2.14 15.71 4.98
CA ARG A 518 2.84 16.98 5.25
C ARG A 518 2.80 17.96 4.09
N PHE A 519 2.87 17.49 2.84
CA PHE A 519 2.74 18.34 1.67
C PHE A 519 1.36 19.00 1.61
N PHE A 520 0.29 18.22 1.84
CA PHE A 520 -1.08 18.72 1.77
C PHE A 520 -1.46 19.57 2.99
N ALA A 521 -0.87 19.30 4.16
CA ALA A 521 -1.05 20.08 5.38
C ALA A 521 -0.64 21.56 5.20
N GLN A 522 0.35 21.82 4.32
CA GLN A 522 0.76 23.16 3.91
C GLN A 522 -0.25 23.88 2.99
N GLY A 523 -1.36 23.23 2.63
CA GLY A 523 -2.36 23.75 1.69
C GLY A 523 -1.92 23.62 0.23
N LEU A 524 -0.95 22.76 -0.06
CA LEU A 524 -0.45 22.51 -1.42
C LEU A 524 -1.26 21.40 -2.10
N SER A 525 -1.30 21.43 -3.42
CA SER A 525 -1.81 20.31 -4.22
C SER A 525 -0.94 20.12 -5.46
N LEU A 526 -0.58 18.87 -5.76
CA LEU A 526 0.20 18.55 -6.95
C LEU A 526 -0.72 18.53 -8.16
N VAL A 527 -0.48 19.45 -9.11
CA VAL A 527 -1.25 19.54 -10.37
C VAL A 527 -0.62 18.65 -11.43
N SER A 528 0.72 18.59 -11.47
CA SER A 528 1.47 17.66 -12.31
C SER A 528 2.88 17.48 -11.75
N PRO A 529 3.48 16.27 -11.83
CA PRO A 529 2.95 15.07 -12.48
C PRO A 529 1.91 14.29 -11.64
N ASP A 530 1.18 13.38 -12.28
CA ASP A 530 0.14 12.53 -11.68
C ASP A 530 0.61 11.09 -11.41
N ARG A 531 1.93 10.83 -11.52
CA ARG A 531 2.56 9.51 -11.39
C ARG A 531 3.73 9.54 -10.42
N SER A 532 4.04 8.39 -9.82
CA SER A 532 5.19 8.17 -8.94
C SER A 532 6.54 8.29 -9.64
N ARG A 533 6.57 8.04 -10.95
CA ARG A 533 7.75 8.22 -11.79
C ARG A 533 7.41 8.85 -13.13
N VAL A 534 8.20 9.83 -13.55
CA VAL A 534 8.06 10.46 -14.87
C VAL A 534 9.31 10.30 -15.70
N HIS A 535 9.14 10.38 -17.02
CA HIS A 535 10.23 10.38 -17.98
C HIS A 535 10.36 11.73 -18.63
N VAL A 536 11.60 12.20 -18.71
CA VAL A 536 11.94 13.48 -19.30
C VAL A 536 13.17 13.35 -20.17
N THR A 537 13.30 14.24 -21.15
CA THR A 537 14.41 14.23 -22.11
C THR A 537 15.38 15.39 -21.92
N ARG A 538 15.09 16.38 -21.06
CA ARG A 538 16.01 17.50 -20.79
C ARG A 538 15.73 18.15 -19.44
N ALA A 539 14.45 18.42 -19.16
CA ALA A 539 14.05 19.09 -17.94
C ALA A 539 12.82 18.41 -17.33
N PHE A 540 12.79 18.38 -16.01
CA PHE A 540 11.62 18.00 -15.24
C PHE A 540 10.80 19.22 -14.89
N GLU A 541 9.50 19.14 -15.14
CA GLU A 541 8.54 20.19 -14.81
C GLU A 541 7.51 19.69 -13.80
N ALA A 542 7.31 20.45 -12.73
CA ALA A 542 6.24 20.25 -11.77
C ALA A 542 5.37 21.51 -11.66
N ARG A 543 4.06 21.30 -11.49
CA ARG A 543 3.08 22.37 -11.22
C ARG A 543 2.38 22.06 -9.91
N ILE A 544 2.40 23.02 -9.00
CA ILE A 544 1.87 22.88 -7.64
C ILE A 544 0.92 24.04 -7.38
N ALA A 545 -0.34 23.73 -7.04
CA ALA A 545 -1.25 24.74 -6.53
C ALA A 545 -0.75 25.17 -5.14
N ASN A 546 -0.49 26.46 -4.99
CA ASN A 546 0.10 27.06 -3.80
C ASN A 546 -0.69 28.32 -3.38
N PRO A 547 -1.97 28.17 -3.01
CA PRO A 547 -2.84 29.30 -2.67
C PRO A 547 -2.39 30.06 -1.41
N ARG A 548 -1.57 29.43 -0.56
CA ARG A 548 -1.04 30.02 0.68
C ARG A 548 0.31 30.70 0.52
N GLY A 549 0.91 30.69 -0.68
CA GLY A 549 2.19 31.33 -0.94
C GLY A 549 3.36 30.74 -0.16
N ILE A 550 3.34 29.43 0.09
CA ILE A 550 4.45 28.71 0.75
C ILE A 550 5.72 28.85 -0.11
N PHE A 551 6.85 29.19 0.52
CA PHE A 551 8.12 29.24 -0.19
C PHE A 551 8.58 27.82 -0.50
N LEU A 552 8.75 27.51 -1.78
CA LEU A 552 9.16 26.19 -2.25
C LEU A 552 10.57 26.26 -2.82
N VAL A 553 11.39 25.29 -2.44
CA VAL A 553 12.70 25.03 -3.03
C VAL A 553 12.71 23.60 -3.51
N ALA A 554 13.34 23.36 -4.65
CA ALA A 554 13.49 22.02 -5.16
C ALA A 554 14.90 21.77 -5.69
N ARG A 555 15.30 20.50 -5.60
CA ARG A 555 16.56 20.00 -6.16
C ARG A 555 16.35 18.66 -6.83
N ALA A 556 17.09 18.43 -7.90
CA ALA A 556 17.20 17.13 -8.56
C ALA A 556 18.50 16.44 -8.12
N VAL A 557 18.38 15.25 -7.55
CA VAL A 557 19.48 14.45 -6.99
C VAL A 557 19.64 13.19 -7.84
N PRO A 558 20.67 13.05 -8.69
CA PRO A 558 20.92 11.79 -9.40
C PRO A 558 21.34 10.69 -8.43
N ASP A 559 21.03 9.43 -8.76
CA ASP A 559 21.43 8.26 -7.95
C ASP A 559 22.96 8.16 -7.75
N ALA A 560 23.73 8.63 -8.74
CA ALA A 560 25.19 8.68 -8.68
C ALA A 560 25.73 9.72 -7.67
N GLY A 561 24.86 10.52 -7.05
CA GLY A 561 25.21 11.55 -6.08
C GLY A 561 25.39 12.94 -6.68
N GLY A 562 25.30 13.96 -5.82
CA GLY A 562 25.24 15.37 -6.19
C GLY A 562 23.80 15.91 -6.16
N ALA A 563 23.64 17.22 -6.35
CA ALA A 563 22.32 17.83 -6.43
C ALA A 563 22.37 19.06 -7.36
N THR A 564 21.37 19.20 -8.21
CA THR A 564 21.19 20.39 -9.07
C THR A 564 19.96 21.15 -8.58
N GLY A 565 20.12 22.45 -8.30
CA GLY A 565 19.00 23.31 -7.93
C GLY A 565 18.01 23.47 -9.08
N CYS A 566 16.73 23.58 -8.75
CA CYS A 566 15.67 23.82 -9.73
C CYS A 566 15.26 25.28 -9.75
N VAL A 567 14.83 25.77 -10.90
CA VAL A 567 14.23 27.10 -11.05
C VAL A 567 12.78 27.04 -10.58
N VAL A 568 12.43 27.90 -9.63
CA VAL A 568 11.08 28.00 -9.06
C VAL A 568 10.47 29.35 -9.44
N SER A 569 9.33 29.29 -10.12
CA SER A 569 8.49 30.45 -10.41
C SER A 569 7.35 30.51 -9.40
N GLU A 570 7.41 31.46 -8.47
CA GLU A 570 6.40 31.68 -7.43
C GLU A 570 5.07 32.19 -8.03
N GLY A 571 3.95 31.83 -7.41
CA GLY A 571 2.60 32.20 -7.82
C GLY A 571 1.53 31.36 -7.11
N SER A 572 0.25 31.61 -7.39
CA SER A 572 -0.86 30.75 -6.90
C SER A 572 -0.79 29.33 -7.47
N GLU A 573 -0.15 29.18 -8.63
CA GLU A 573 0.37 27.93 -9.14
C GLU A 573 1.90 28.09 -9.25
N THR A 574 2.65 27.44 -8.36
CA THR A 574 4.12 27.41 -8.43
C THR A 574 4.54 26.46 -9.55
N ARG A 575 5.45 26.92 -10.41
CA ARG A 575 6.08 26.09 -11.45
C ARG A 575 7.53 25.86 -11.13
N ILE A 576 7.95 24.61 -11.20
CA ILE A 576 9.32 24.19 -10.92
C ILE A 576 9.89 23.53 -12.16
N SER A 577 11.08 23.97 -12.58
CA SER A 577 11.83 23.40 -13.69
C SER A 577 13.22 22.98 -13.23
N CYS A 578 13.60 21.72 -13.44
CA CYS A 578 14.92 21.20 -13.14
C CYS A 578 15.59 20.73 -14.42
N GLU A 579 16.70 21.34 -14.82
CA GLU A 579 17.50 20.83 -15.94
C GLU A 579 18.31 19.60 -15.49
N LEU A 580 18.22 18.53 -16.28
CA LEU A 580 18.88 17.26 -15.98
C LEU A 580 19.97 17.00 -17.02
N THR A 581 21.23 16.99 -16.58
CA THR A 581 22.40 17.01 -17.47
C THR A 581 22.93 15.64 -17.85
N THR A 582 22.60 14.59 -17.09
CA THR A 582 23.08 13.22 -17.34
C THR A 582 21.91 12.24 -17.48
N PRO A 583 22.00 11.21 -18.34
CA PRO A 583 21.02 10.14 -18.37
C PRO A 583 21.04 9.36 -17.05
N GLY A 584 19.86 8.93 -16.57
CA GLY A 584 19.76 8.18 -15.32
C GLY A 584 18.51 8.52 -14.50
N LEU A 585 18.40 7.89 -13.34
CA LEU A 585 17.34 8.16 -12.38
C LEU A 585 17.74 9.32 -11.45
N TYR A 586 16.76 10.17 -11.15
CA TYR A 586 16.86 11.31 -10.26
C TYR A 586 15.75 11.27 -9.22
N GLY A 587 16.08 11.62 -7.99
CA GLY A 587 15.15 12.07 -6.97
C GLY A 587 14.91 13.58 -7.09
N PHE A 588 13.71 13.97 -7.48
CA PHE A 588 13.24 15.35 -7.34
C PHE A 588 12.75 15.57 -5.91
N GLU A 589 13.49 16.30 -5.11
CA GLU A 589 13.16 16.59 -3.71
C GLU A 589 12.57 17.99 -3.60
N LEU A 590 11.38 18.06 -3.00
CA LEU A 590 10.65 19.29 -2.76
C LEU A 590 10.70 19.66 -1.28
N PHE A 591 11.14 20.87 -0.99
CA PHE A 591 11.21 21.45 0.34
C PHE A 591 10.30 22.67 0.40
N GLY A 592 9.78 22.99 1.59
CA GLY A 592 9.03 24.24 1.73
C GLY A 592 8.80 24.69 3.15
N SER A 593 8.57 25.99 3.30
CA SER A 593 8.34 26.67 4.57
C SER A 593 7.50 27.92 4.37
N THR A 594 6.85 28.38 5.44
CA THR A 594 6.22 29.71 5.50
C THR A 594 7.25 30.83 5.57
N GLU A 595 8.48 30.51 5.96
CA GLU A 595 9.60 31.46 6.04
C GLU A 595 10.56 31.27 4.86
N ARG A 596 11.03 32.38 4.29
CA ARG A 596 11.96 32.37 3.15
C ARG A 596 13.39 31.96 3.56
N VAL A 597 13.75 32.17 4.83
CA VAL A 597 15.07 31.89 5.39
C VAL A 597 14.93 30.83 6.48
N GLY A 598 15.87 29.89 6.55
CA GLY A 598 15.89 28.83 7.58
C GLY A 598 15.87 27.43 6.99
N VAL A 599 15.74 26.43 7.87
CA VAL A 599 15.70 25.02 7.48
C VAL A 599 14.32 24.71 6.91
N GLN A 600 14.27 24.37 5.63
CA GLN A 600 13.03 23.94 4.99
C GLN A 600 12.89 22.42 5.10
N PRO A 601 11.80 21.90 5.71
CA PRO A 601 11.56 20.47 5.74
C PRO A 601 11.28 19.90 4.35
N LEU A 602 11.66 18.64 4.14
CA LEU A 602 11.27 17.87 2.96
C LEU A 602 9.74 17.65 2.98
N LEU A 603 9.08 18.06 1.91
CA LEU A 603 7.64 17.87 1.69
C LEU A 603 7.35 16.60 0.89
N GLY A 604 8.24 16.23 -0.03
CA GLY A 604 8.09 15.02 -0.84
C GLY A 604 9.25 14.78 -1.79
N ARG A 605 9.33 13.57 -2.34
CA ARG A 605 10.33 13.17 -3.34
C ARG A 605 9.64 12.46 -4.51
N LEU A 606 9.90 12.90 -5.75
CA LEU A 606 9.39 12.25 -6.96
C LEU A 606 10.54 11.60 -7.72
N ALA A 607 10.30 10.42 -8.29
CA ALA A 607 11.30 9.77 -9.13
C ALA A 607 11.20 10.31 -10.58
N VAL A 608 12.34 10.66 -11.16
CA VAL A 608 12.42 11.21 -12.51
C VAL A 608 13.49 10.45 -13.28
N GLN A 609 13.10 9.77 -14.35
CA GLN A 609 14.04 9.15 -15.27
C GLN A 609 14.38 10.14 -16.39
N ASN A 610 15.66 10.50 -16.49
CA ASN A 610 16.18 11.23 -17.62
C ASN A 610 16.64 10.26 -18.71
N GLY A 611 16.02 10.36 -19.88
CA GLY A 611 16.31 9.51 -21.04
C GLY A 611 17.22 10.14 -22.09
N LEU A 612 17.87 11.28 -21.78
CA LEU A 612 18.73 12.05 -22.69
C LEU A 612 19.57 11.18 -23.64
#